data_AF-A0A536CSD5-F1
#
_entry.id   AF-A0A536CSD5-F1
#
_cell.length_a   1.000
_cell.length_b   1.000
_cell.length_c   1.000
_cell.angle_alpha   90.00
_cell.angle_beta   90.00
_cell.angle_gamma   90.00
#
_symmetry.space_group_name_H-M   'P 1'
#
loop_
_entity.id
_entity.type
_entity.pdbx_description
1 polymer ?
#
loop_
_entity_poly.entity_id
_entity_poly.type
_entity_poly.pdbx_seq_one_letter_code
_entity_poly.pdbx_strand_id
1 'polypeptide(L)'
;MAVRALVVQDRRRDGALVRMLSAAGDIEAGDQWGFDEVVDAIRLRKPDILVLAPGSEAEAIAAIENVMARQPVPILVIGNGSWSSAAMLSAGAVEMLPEAATAQDEGQLVDRVRVISQVKVIRHIRGRARSRPHPLTVPVIGIAASTGGPQALARLLGGLGGLGAPVLVVQHLHHDFTANFRDWMDRETTLTVQIATDGAALEVDHVYLAPPDLHMKVTAGRTIALDSEPRILHRPSADILFGSMADHVAPAAVGVLLTGMG
;
A
#
# COMPACT_ATOMS: atom_id res chain seq x y z
N MET A 1 -16.44 11.11 -26.68
CA MET A 1 -15.58 9.99 -26.23
C MET A 1 -16.28 9.34 -25.05
N ALA A 2 -16.22 8.01 -24.92
CA ALA A 2 -16.77 7.34 -23.75
C ALA A 2 -15.97 7.71 -22.50
N VAL A 3 -16.65 7.98 -21.39
CA VAL A 3 -16.03 8.27 -20.09
C VAL A 3 -15.78 6.95 -19.36
N ARG A 4 -14.54 6.69 -18.96
CA ARG A 4 -14.20 5.49 -18.19
C ARG A 4 -14.30 5.79 -16.70
N ALA A 5 -15.34 5.29 -16.07
CA ALA A 5 -15.58 5.46 -14.64
C ALA A 5 -15.11 4.22 -13.87
N LEU A 6 -14.31 4.42 -12.83
CA LEU A 6 -14.05 3.38 -11.84
C LEU A 6 -14.99 3.60 -10.66
N VAL A 7 -15.76 2.59 -10.27
CA VAL A 7 -16.67 2.67 -9.13
C VAL A 7 -16.12 1.84 -7.97
N VAL A 8 -15.95 2.47 -6.81
CA VAL A 8 -15.54 1.81 -5.56
C VAL A 8 -16.61 2.09 -4.53
N GLN A 9 -17.18 1.03 -3.96
CA GLN A 9 -18.31 1.12 -3.05
C GLN A 9 -18.19 0.09 -1.93
N ASP A 10 -18.88 0.34 -0.81
CA ASP A 10 -19.01 -0.68 0.26
C ASP A 10 -19.56 -1.98 -0.35
N ARG A 11 -18.91 -3.12 -0.05
CA ARG A 11 -19.29 -4.46 -0.51
C ARG A 11 -20.72 -4.87 -0.11
N ARG A 12 -21.34 -4.17 0.83
CA ARG A 12 -22.74 -4.35 1.25
C ARG A 12 -23.74 -3.70 0.28
N ARG A 13 -23.29 -2.85 -0.65
CA ARG A 13 -24.14 -2.20 -1.66
C ARG A 13 -24.35 -3.14 -2.85
N ASP A 14 -25.56 -3.14 -3.39
CA ASP A 14 -26.07 -4.08 -4.41
C ASP A 14 -25.59 -3.80 -5.86
N GLY A 15 -24.63 -2.89 -6.04
CA GLY A 15 -24.10 -2.51 -7.35
C GLY A 15 -25.00 -1.61 -8.21
N ALA A 16 -26.00 -0.94 -7.61
CA ALA A 16 -26.86 -0.01 -8.32
C ALA A 16 -26.09 1.08 -9.09
N LEU A 17 -25.05 1.67 -8.50
CA LEU A 17 -24.24 2.72 -9.13
C LEU A 17 -23.59 2.29 -10.44
N VAL A 18 -23.02 1.08 -10.49
CA VAL A 18 -22.40 0.53 -11.71
C VAL A 18 -23.46 0.35 -12.79
N ARG A 19 -24.63 -0.19 -12.44
CA ARG A 19 -25.73 -0.39 -13.40
C ARG A 19 -26.24 0.94 -13.96
N MET A 20 -26.45 1.93 -13.10
CA MET A 20 -26.93 3.26 -13.47
C MET A 20 -25.97 3.96 -14.43
N LEU A 21 -24.67 3.95 -14.12
CA LEU A 21 -23.66 4.60 -14.96
C LEU A 21 -23.52 3.89 -16.32
N SER A 22 -23.46 2.55 -16.32
CA SER A 22 -23.38 1.77 -17.57
C SER A 22 -24.62 1.92 -18.45
N ALA A 23 -25.79 2.20 -17.88
CA ALA A 23 -27.03 2.43 -18.65
C ALA A 23 -27.00 3.71 -19.51
N ALA A 24 -26.12 4.67 -19.21
CA ALA A 24 -25.96 5.90 -19.98
C ALA A 24 -25.39 5.65 -21.39
N GLY A 25 -24.76 4.49 -21.63
CA GLY A 25 -24.23 4.07 -22.93
C GLY A 25 -22.93 4.74 -23.37
N ASP A 26 -22.59 5.89 -22.79
CA ASP A 26 -21.33 6.62 -23.00
C ASP A 26 -20.39 6.60 -21.78
N ILE A 27 -20.74 5.86 -20.72
CA ILE A 27 -19.92 5.65 -19.53
C ILE A 27 -19.61 4.16 -19.37
N GLU A 28 -18.33 3.82 -19.31
CA GLU A 28 -17.85 2.47 -19.00
C GLU A 28 -17.55 2.38 -17.51
N ALA A 29 -18.48 1.82 -16.72
CA ALA A 29 -18.28 1.54 -15.30
C ALA A 29 -17.80 0.08 -15.10
N GLY A 30 -16.54 -0.09 -14.67
CA GLY A 30 -15.91 -1.41 -14.48
C GLY A 30 -16.30 -2.15 -13.19
N ASP A 31 -15.62 -3.29 -12.94
CA ASP A 31 -15.82 -4.17 -11.77
C ASP A 31 -15.78 -3.44 -10.41
N GLN A 32 -16.41 -4.00 -9.39
CA GLN A 32 -16.33 -3.47 -8.02
C GLN A 32 -15.00 -3.83 -7.36
N TRP A 33 -14.27 -2.82 -6.90
CA TRP A 33 -13.01 -2.99 -6.17
C TRP A 33 -13.18 -2.65 -4.69
N GLY A 34 -12.36 -3.25 -3.83
CA GLY A 34 -12.24 -2.81 -2.44
C GLY A 34 -11.51 -1.47 -2.32
N PHE A 35 -11.76 -0.74 -1.23
CA PHE A 35 -11.06 0.52 -0.94
C PHE A 35 -9.54 0.35 -0.84
N ASP A 36 -9.06 -0.82 -0.41
CA ASP A 36 -7.64 -1.13 -0.29
C ASP A 36 -6.94 -1.33 -1.65
N GLU A 37 -7.70 -1.68 -2.69
CA GLU A 37 -7.18 -2.01 -4.03
C GLU A 37 -7.32 -0.85 -5.03
N VAL A 38 -7.93 0.27 -4.59
CA VAL A 38 -8.34 1.38 -5.47
C VAL A 38 -7.19 1.97 -6.28
N VAL A 39 -5.99 2.07 -5.69
CA VAL A 39 -4.81 2.65 -6.36
C VAL A 39 -4.33 1.75 -7.51
N ASP A 40 -4.34 0.44 -7.33
CA ASP A 40 -3.91 -0.51 -8.35
C ASP A 40 -4.98 -0.68 -9.44
N ALA A 41 -6.26 -0.62 -9.06
CA ALA A 41 -7.36 -0.53 -10.00
C ALA A 41 -7.23 0.70 -10.92
N ILE A 42 -6.89 1.87 -10.36
CA ILE A 42 -6.65 3.09 -11.14
C ILE A 42 -5.45 2.92 -12.08
N ARG A 43 -4.33 2.32 -11.63
CA ARG A 43 -3.16 2.06 -12.49
C ARG A 43 -3.49 1.15 -13.67
N LEU A 44 -4.25 0.09 -13.40
CA LEU A 44 -4.57 -0.93 -14.38
C LEU A 44 -5.61 -0.45 -15.39
N ARG A 45 -6.70 0.15 -14.90
CA ARG A 45 -7.85 0.56 -15.73
C ARG A 45 -7.70 1.97 -16.31
N LYS A 46 -6.82 2.80 -15.72
CA LYS A 46 -6.57 4.20 -16.10
C LYS A 46 -7.87 4.98 -16.30
N PRO A 47 -8.80 5.01 -15.32
CA PRO A 47 -10.09 5.67 -15.47
C PRO A 47 -9.95 7.18 -15.62
N ASP A 48 -10.97 7.81 -16.21
CA ASP A 48 -11.07 9.26 -16.34
C ASP A 48 -11.66 9.89 -15.06
N ILE A 49 -12.36 9.09 -14.25
CA ILE A 49 -12.97 9.48 -12.97
C ILE A 49 -13.11 8.30 -12.02
N LEU A 50 -12.93 8.55 -10.72
CA LEU A 50 -13.28 7.64 -9.63
C LEU A 50 -14.61 8.09 -8.98
N VAL A 51 -15.59 7.19 -8.94
CA VAL A 51 -16.82 7.37 -8.17
C VAL A 51 -16.71 6.54 -6.89
N LEU A 52 -16.72 7.22 -5.74
CA LEU A 52 -16.45 6.63 -4.43
C LEU A 52 -17.72 6.63 -3.56
N ALA A 53 -18.21 5.47 -3.14
CA ALA A 53 -19.39 5.30 -2.27
C ALA A 53 -19.05 4.50 -0.99
N PRO A 54 -18.32 5.11 -0.03
CA PRO A 54 -17.83 4.45 1.17
C PRO A 54 -18.91 4.19 2.22
N GLY A 55 -18.57 3.37 3.22
CA GLY A 55 -19.45 3.08 4.36
C GLY A 55 -19.35 4.14 5.47
N SER A 56 -18.25 4.90 5.51
CA SER A 56 -18.01 5.92 6.53
C SER A 56 -17.25 7.15 6.02
N GLU A 57 -17.40 8.28 6.71
CA GLU A 57 -16.70 9.53 6.39
C GLU A 57 -15.17 9.38 6.49
N ALA A 58 -14.70 8.63 7.50
CA ALA A 58 -13.26 8.40 7.71
C ALA A 58 -12.64 7.57 6.59
N GLU A 59 -13.34 6.54 6.12
CA GLU A 59 -12.93 5.71 4.98
C GLU A 59 -12.90 6.53 3.68
N ALA A 60 -13.89 7.41 3.47
CA ALA A 60 -13.94 8.32 2.34
C ALA A 60 -12.69 9.19 2.27
N ILE A 61 -12.38 9.91 3.37
CA ILE A 61 -11.23 10.82 3.45
C ILE A 61 -9.92 10.04 3.20
N ALA A 62 -9.77 8.88 3.83
CA ALA A 62 -8.57 8.06 3.68
C ALA A 62 -8.36 7.59 2.23
N ALA A 63 -9.41 7.14 1.56
CA ALA A 63 -9.35 6.71 0.17
C ALA A 63 -9.01 7.89 -0.76
N ILE A 64 -9.65 9.05 -0.58
CA ILE A 64 -9.37 10.27 -1.36
C ILE A 64 -7.90 10.67 -1.22
N GLU A 65 -7.40 10.78 0.01
CA GLU A 65 -6.01 11.17 0.28
C GLU A 65 -5.01 10.18 -0.33
N ASN A 66 -5.28 8.88 -0.24
CA ASN A 66 -4.44 7.82 -0.80
C ASN A 66 -4.37 7.89 -2.34
N VAL A 67 -5.53 8.01 -2.99
CA VAL A 67 -5.63 8.15 -4.46
C VAL A 67 -4.90 9.41 -4.93
N MET A 68 -5.21 10.56 -4.33
CA MET A 68 -4.62 11.85 -4.71
C MET A 68 -3.12 11.92 -4.46
N ALA A 69 -2.58 11.12 -3.54
CA ALA A 69 -1.14 11.02 -3.29
C ALA A 69 -0.42 10.05 -4.23
N ARG A 70 -1.03 8.94 -4.66
CA ARG A 70 -0.35 7.86 -5.40
C ARG A 70 -0.68 7.83 -6.89
N GLN A 71 -1.94 8.05 -7.24
CA GLN A 71 -2.50 7.99 -8.60
C GLN A 71 -3.67 8.99 -8.73
N PRO A 72 -3.40 10.30 -8.83
CA PRO A 72 -4.45 11.30 -8.84
C PRO A 72 -5.36 11.16 -10.07
N VAL A 73 -6.66 11.05 -9.81
CA VAL A 73 -7.76 11.01 -10.78
C VAL A 73 -8.91 11.85 -10.21
N PRO A 74 -9.75 12.53 -11.01
CA PRO A 74 -10.93 13.22 -10.50
C PRO A 74 -11.79 12.28 -9.64
N ILE A 75 -12.20 12.74 -8.46
CA ILE A 75 -12.98 11.92 -7.51
C ILE A 75 -14.33 12.57 -7.25
N LEU A 76 -15.41 11.84 -7.53
CA LEU A 76 -16.77 12.14 -7.11
C LEU A 76 -17.15 11.24 -5.93
N VAL A 77 -17.55 11.83 -4.80
CA VAL A 77 -17.93 11.08 -3.60
C VAL A 77 -19.46 10.99 -3.50
N ILE A 78 -19.99 9.79 -3.29
CA ILE A 78 -21.39 9.56 -2.92
C ILE A 78 -21.45 9.26 -1.43
N GLY A 79 -22.04 10.15 -0.65
CA GLY A 79 -22.10 10.02 0.80
C GLY A 79 -23.51 10.15 1.36
N ASN A 80 -23.68 9.88 2.66
CA ASN A 80 -25.00 9.83 3.29
C ASN A 80 -25.63 11.21 3.61
N GLY A 81 -25.11 12.30 3.05
CA GLY A 81 -25.59 13.67 3.25
C GLY A 81 -25.24 14.33 4.60
N SER A 82 -24.82 13.55 5.60
CA SER A 82 -24.41 14.08 6.92
C SER A 82 -22.91 14.42 7.01
N TRP A 83 -22.10 13.89 6.08
CA TRP A 83 -20.66 14.10 6.07
C TRP A 83 -20.27 15.49 5.59
N SER A 84 -19.11 15.96 6.02
CA SER A 84 -18.60 17.27 5.67
C SER A 84 -18.10 17.31 4.22
N SER A 85 -18.84 17.98 3.35
CA SER A 85 -18.39 18.24 1.96
C SER A 85 -17.07 19.01 1.94
N ALA A 86 -16.87 19.95 2.87
CA ALA A 86 -15.62 20.70 2.99
C ALA A 86 -14.41 19.80 3.31
N ALA A 87 -14.61 18.77 4.16
CA ALA A 87 -13.56 17.80 4.46
C ALA A 87 -13.20 16.95 3.23
N MET A 88 -14.19 16.50 2.46
CA MET A 88 -13.97 15.73 1.22
C MET A 88 -13.20 16.53 0.18
N LEU A 89 -13.61 17.79 -0.05
CA LEU A 89 -12.93 18.69 -0.98
C LEU A 89 -11.50 18.99 -0.51
N SER A 90 -11.30 19.21 0.80
CA SER A 90 -9.96 19.44 1.36
C SER A 90 -9.05 18.22 1.27
N ALA A 91 -9.60 17.01 1.29
CA ALA A 91 -8.85 15.77 1.10
C ALA A 91 -8.42 15.60 -0.37
N GLY A 92 -9.16 16.19 -1.31
CA GLY A 92 -8.85 16.24 -2.74
C GLY A 92 -9.95 15.72 -3.65
N ALA A 93 -11.15 15.45 -3.13
CA ALA A 93 -12.30 15.17 -3.99
C ALA A 93 -12.68 16.43 -4.80
N VAL A 94 -13.26 16.23 -5.97
CA VAL A 94 -13.75 17.32 -6.82
C VAL A 94 -15.15 17.74 -6.40
N GLU A 95 -16.01 16.77 -6.08
CA GLU A 95 -17.39 17.02 -5.66
C GLU A 95 -17.87 15.89 -4.74
N MET A 96 -18.86 16.19 -3.90
CA MET A 96 -19.58 15.22 -3.09
C MET A 96 -21.08 15.38 -3.36
N LEU A 97 -21.75 14.29 -3.70
CA LEU A 97 -23.20 14.22 -3.82
C LEU A 97 -23.80 13.37 -2.69
N PRO A 98 -24.97 13.75 -2.15
CA PRO A 98 -25.70 12.90 -1.23
C PRO A 98 -26.32 11.73 -1.99
N GLU A 99 -26.28 10.54 -1.38
CA GLU A 99 -26.85 9.30 -1.94
C GLU A 99 -28.33 9.44 -2.26
N ALA A 100 -29.09 10.17 -1.43
CA ALA A 100 -30.49 10.47 -1.68
C ALA A 100 -30.71 11.25 -3.00
N ALA A 101 -29.79 12.13 -3.39
CA ALA A 101 -29.89 12.84 -4.67
C ALA A 101 -29.65 11.92 -5.86
N THR A 102 -28.73 10.96 -5.73
CA THR A 102 -28.50 9.95 -6.78
C THR A 102 -29.68 9.01 -6.97
N ALA A 103 -30.45 8.73 -5.91
CA ALA A 103 -31.64 7.88 -5.98
C ALA A 103 -32.89 8.61 -6.51
N GLN A 104 -32.93 9.94 -6.41
CA GLN A 104 -34.07 10.76 -6.87
C GLN A 104 -33.92 11.21 -8.32
N ASP A 105 -32.68 11.41 -8.80
CA ASP A 105 -32.39 11.86 -10.15
C ASP A 105 -31.14 11.17 -10.70
N GLU A 106 -31.35 10.04 -11.39
CA GLU A 106 -30.28 9.26 -11.99
C GLU A 106 -29.50 10.06 -13.06
N GLY A 107 -30.17 10.99 -13.76
CA GLY A 107 -29.57 11.84 -14.78
C GLY A 107 -28.56 12.82 -14.19
N GLN A 108 -28.84 13.32 -12.98
CA GLN A 108 -27.94 14.22 -12.28
C GLN A 108 -26.57 13.58 -11.99
N LEU A 109 -26.54 12.30 -11.59
CA LEU A 109 -25.29 11.58 -11.34
C LEU A 109 -24.47 11.42 -12.63
N VAL A 110 -25.13 10.98 -13.72
CA VAL A 110 -24.50 10.79 -15.03
C VAL A 110 -23.89 12.09 -15.54
N ASP A 111 -24.62 13.21 -15.45
CA ASP A 111 -24.13 14.50 -15.90
C ASP A 111 -22.96 15.01 -15.05
N ARG A 112 -22.97 14.76 -13.74
CA ARG A 112 -21.82 15.08 -12.87
C ARG A 112 -20.58 14.26 -13.22
N VAL A 113 -20.74 12.97 -13.46
CA VAL A 113 -19.63 12.10 -13.88
C VAL A 113 -19.00 12.62 -15.18
N ARG A 114 -19.82 13.02 -16.17
CA ARG A 114 -19.33 13.62 -17.42
C ARG A 114 -18.52 14.89 -17.17
N VAL A 115 -19.06 15.83 -16.40
CA VAL A 115 -18.39 17.12 -16.14
C VAL A 115 -17.09 16.92 -15.35
N ILE A 116 -17.13 16.12 -14.28
CA ILE A 116 -15.99 15.91 -13.39
C ILE A 116 -14.87 15.14 -14.08
N SER A 117 -15.19 14.19 -14.99
CA SER A 117 -14.18 13.44 -15.76
C SER A 117 -13.23 14.34 -16.57
N GLN A 118 -13.63 15.58 -16.87
CA GLN A 118 -12.82 16.53 -17.64
C GLN A 118 -11.96 17.45 -16.75
N VAL A 119 -12.15 17.39 -15.42
CA VAL A 119 -11.42 18.23 -14.47
C VAL A 119 -9.97 17.73 -14.36
N LYS A 120 -9.00 18.64 -14.50
CA LYS A 120 -7.60 18.31 -14.24
C LYS A 120 -7.31 18.42 -12.76
N VAL A 121 -6.99 17.29 -12.13
CA VAL A 121 -6.56 17.26 -10.72
C VAL A 121 -5.05 17.31 -10.60
N ILE A 122 -4.57 17.95 -9.53
CA ILE A 122 -3.15 17.99 -9.16
C ILE A 122 -2.89 17.04 -8.00
N ARG A 123 -1.70 16.43 -7.99
CA ARG A 123 -1.27 15.52 -6.92
C ARG A 123 -1.24 16.25 -5.58
N HIS A 124 -1.92 15.70 -4.57
CA HIS A 124 -2.00 16.33 -3.24
C HIS A 124 -0.97 15.72 -2.28
N ILE A 125 0.04 16.50 -1.87
CA ILE A 125 1.14 16.04 -1.01
C ILE A 125 0.66 15.68 0.42
N ARG A 126 -0.46 16.26 0.88
CA ARG A 126 -1.03 16.03 2.23
C ARG A 126 -1.44 14.57 2.48
N GLY A 127 -1.82 13.81 1.45
CA GLY A 127 -2.12 12.38 1.59
C GLY A 127 -0.89 11.50 1.88
N ARG A 128 0.32 12.05 1.75
CA ARG A 128 1.58 11.38 2.14
C ARG A 128 1.85 11.48 3.65
N ALA A 129 1.20 12.41 4.36
CA ALA A 129 1.45 12.72 5.77
C ALA A 129 0.28 12.37 6.72
N ARG A 130 -0.88 11.97 6.20
CA ARG A 130 -2.09 11.63 6.98
C ARG A 130 -2.67 10.25 6.67
N SER A 131 -1.83 9.27 6.36
CA SER A 131 -2.26 7.87 6.50
C SER A 131 -2.66 7.62 7.96
N ARG A 132 -3.97 7.66 8.27
CA ARG A 132 -4.47 7.19 9.58
C ARG A 132 -4.14 5.70 9.70
N PRO A 133 -3.84 5.23 10.92
CA PRO A 133 -3.31 3.90 11.13
C PRO A 133 -4.36 2.88 10.69
N HIS A 134 -3.95 1.98 9.81
CA HIS A 134 -4.57 0.67 9.67
C HIS A 134 -4.74 0.06 11.07
N PRO A 135 -5.76 -0.79 11.35
CA PRO A 135 -5.87 -1.49 12.63
C PRO A 135 -4.52 -2.13 12.92
N LEU A 136 -3.77 -1.60 13.91
CA LEU A 136 -2.31 -1.68 14.01
C LEU A 136 -1.76 -2.97 13.42
N THR A 137 -1.54 -2.98 12.10
CA THR A 137 -0.81 -4.05 11.47
C THR A 137 0.59 -3.75 11.90
N VAL A 138 1.06 -4.56 12.84
CA VAL A 138 2.45 -4.60 13.31
C VAL A 138 3.35 -4.17 12.14
N PRO A 139 4.07 -3.05 12.23
CA PRO A 139 4.86 -2.59 11.09
C PRO A 139 5.91 -3.65 10.73
N VAL A 140 6.23 -3.81 9.45
CA VAL A 140 7.38 -4.64 9.07
C VAL A 140 8.52 -3.72 8.70
N ILE A 141 9.67 -3.97 9.32
CA ILE A 141 10.88 -3.20 9.06
C ILE A 141 11.75 -4.01 8.10
N GLY A 142 12.12 -3.41 6.97
CA GLY A 142 13.06 -3.98 6.03
C GLY A 142 14.36 -3.21 6.12
N ILE A 143 15.48 -3.89 6.29
CA ILE A 143 16.81 -3.30 6.36
C ILE A 143 17.67 -3.90 5.25
N ALA A 144 18.32 -3.03 4.49
CA ALA A 144 19.28 -3.44 3.46
C ALA A 144 20.67 -2.86 3.76
N ALA A 145 21.70 -3.68 3.65
CA ALA A 145 23.08 -3.32 3.93
C ALA A 145 24.08 -4.15 3.12
N SER A 146 25.30 -3.62 2.92
CA SER A 146 26.37 -4.32 2.21
C SER A 146 27.72 -4.06 2.90
N THR A 147 28.69 -3.41 2.25
CA THR A 147 30.00 -3.09 2.85
C THR A 147 29.85 -2.18 4.07
N GLY A 148 30.45 -2.59 5.21
CA GLY A 148 30.27 -1.94 6.51
C GLY A 148 28.93 -2.25 7.19
N GLY A 149 28.04 -2.97 6.51
CA GLY A 149 26.71 -3.33 6.96
C GLY A 149 26.66 -4.13 8.26
N PRO A 150 27.53 -5.14 8.48
CA PRO A 150 27.54 -5.89 9.73
C PRO A 150 27.68 -5.01 10.99
N GLN A 151 28.63 -4.07 11.01
CA GLN A 151 28.81 -3.16 12.13
C GLN A 151 27.65 -2.15 12.27
N ALA A 152 27.11 -1.67 11.15
CA ALA A 152 25.97 -0.77 11.16
C ALA A 152 24.70 -1.45 11.71
N LEU A 153 24.46 -2.71 11.31
CA LEU A 153 23.37 -3.55 11.79
C LEU A 153 23.49 -3.84 13.28
N ALA A 154 24.67 -4.26 13.75
CA ALA A 154 24.90 -4.49 15.18
C ALA A 154 24.64 -3.23 16.02
N ARG A 155 25.16 -2.07 15.59
CA ARG A 155 24.93 -0.81 16.29
C ARG A 155 23.45 -0.39 16.29
N LEU A 156 22.75 -0.57 15.18
CA LEU A 156 21.34 -0.23 15.06
C LEU A 156 20.49 -1.17 15.92
N LEU A 157 20.59 -2.48 15.69
CA LEU A 157 19.76 -3.48 16.36
C LEU A 157 20.12 -3.65 17.84
N GLY A 158 21.38 -3.44 18.24
CA GLY A 158 21.77 -3.47 19.65
C GLY A 158 21.29 -2.28 20.45
N GLY A 159 20.97 -1.16 19.78
CA GLY A 159 20.28 -0.03 20.41
C GLY A 159 18.75 -0.20 20.50
N LEU A 160 18.21 -1.29 19.96
CA LEU A 160 16.77 -1.53 19.84
C LEU A 160 16.38 -2.78 20.66
N GLY A 161 15.25 -2.69 21.38
CA GLY A 161 14.66 -3.81 22.12
C GLY A 161 13.18 -3.58 22.34
N GLY A 162 12.36 -4.64 22.28
CA GLY A 162 10.90 -4.55 22.38
C GLY A 162 10.29 -3.66 21.30
N LEU A 163 10.71 -3.87 20.06
CA LEU A 163 10.31 -3.08 18.89
C LEU A 163 8.82 -3.28 18.55
N GLY A 164 8.24 -4.41 18.99
CA GLY A 164 6.87 -4.79 18.69
C GLY A 164 6.64 -5.01 17.19
N ALA A 165 7.69 -5.36 16.45
CA ALA A 165 7.71 -5.46 14.99
C ALA A 165 8.72 -6.51 14.49
N PRO A 166 8.41 -7.27 13.42
CA PRO A 166 9.38 -8.09 12.70
C PRO A 166 10.35 -7.20 11.90
N VAL A 167 11.60 -7.64 11.84
CA VAL A 167 12.67 -7.02 11.06
C VAL A 167 13.18 -8.01 10.03
N LEU A 168 13.25 -7.59 8.78
CA LEU A 168 13.72 -8.36 7.63
C LEU A 168 15.01 -7.74 7.13
N VAL A 169 16.09 -8.50 7.07
CA VAL A 169 17.42 -7.97 6.75
C VAL A 169 17.96 -8.64 5.48
N VAL A 170 18.22 -7.84 4.46
CA VAL A 170 19.10 -8.22 3.35
C VAL A 170 20.48 -7.64 3.62
N GLN A 171 21.42 -8.53 3.91
CA GLN A 171 22.83 -8.18 4.06
C GLN A 171 23.62 -8.98 3.03
N HIS A 172 24.32 -8.29 2.13
CA HIS A 172 25.18 -8.97 1.16
C HIS A 172 26.41 -9.55 1.87
N LEU A 173 26.46 -10.88 1.98
CA LEU A 173 27.54 -11.67 2.56
C LEU A 173 27.82 -12.91 1.70
N HIS A 174 29.05 -13.42 1.79
CA HIS A 174 29.36 -14.74 1.23
C HIS A 174 28.68 -15.83 2.07
N HIS A 175 28.28 -16.94 1.44
CA HIS A 175 27.47 -17.97 2.09
C HIS A 175 28.09 -18.50 3.40
N ASP A 176 29.41 -18.71 3.41
CA ASP A 176 30.20 -19.19 4.56
C ASP A 176 30.07 -18.33 5.82
N PHE A 177 29.74 -17.04 5.66
CA PHE A 177 29.65 -16.11 6.79
C PHE A 177 28.24 -15.97 7.34
N THR A 178 27.21 -16.52 6.70
CA THR A 178 25.80 -16.29 7.07
C THR A 178 25.48 -16.81 8.47
N ALA A 179 25.90 -18.05 8.79
CA ALA A 179 25.63 -18.66 10.09
C ALA A 179 26.37 -17.91 11.22
N ASN A 180 27.65 -17.60 11.02
CA ASN A 180 28.45 -16.83 11.97
C ASN A 180 27.89 -15.42 12.16
N PHE A 181 27.39 -14.80 11.09
CA PHE A 181 26.76 -13.49 11.15
C PHE A 181 25.46 -13.52 11.96
N ARG A 182 24.62 -14.56 11.78
CA ARG A 182 23.43 -14.79 12.60
C ARG A 182 23.81 -14.91 14.07
N ASP A 183 24.74 -15.80 14.40
CA ASP A 183 25.16 -16.08 15.78
C ASP A 183 25.78 -14.85 16.45
N TRP A 184 26.50 -14.02 15.68
CA TRP A 184 27.03 -12.75 16.18
C TRP A 184 25.91 -11.76 16.44
N MET A 185 25.01 -11.53 15.46
CA MET A 185 23.89 -10.61 15.61
C MET A 185 22.97 -10.95 16.78
N ASP A 186 22.69 -12.24 17.00
CA ASP A 186 21.86 -12.74 18.12
C ASP A 186 22.44 -12.37 19.50
N ARG A 187 23.75 -12.14 19.59
CA ARG A 187 24.43 -11.68 20.82
C ARG A 187 24.41 -10.17 21.00
N GLU A 188 24.27 -9.43 19.90
CA GLU A 188 24.37 -7.96 19.90
C GLU A 188 23.01 -7.28 20.13
N THR A 189 21.89 -8.00 20.04
CA THR A 189 20.54 -7.45 20.25
C THR A 189 19.71 -8.28 21.23
N THR A 190 18.63 -7.68 21.72
CA THR A 190 17.62 -8.37 22.55
C THR A 190 16.50 -9.00 21.73
N LEU A 191 16.50 -8.77 20.42
CA LEU A 191 15.58 -9.37 19.46
C LEU A 191 16.06 -10.78 19.08
N THR A 192 15.14 -11.70 18.80
CA THR A 192 15.51 -13.06 18.37
C THR A 192 16.00 -13.03 16.93
N VAL A 193 17.24 -13.47 16.66
CA VAL A 193 17.80 -13.45 15.30
C VAL A 193 17.82 -14.85 14.68
N GLN A 194 17.30 -14.97 13.46
CA GLN A 194 17.32 -16.23 12.70
C GLN A 194 17.56 -16.01 11.21
N ILE A 195 18.05 -17.05 10.54
CA ILE A 195 18.06 -17.09 9.06
C ILE A 195 16.63 -17.39 8.62
N ALA A 196 16.14 -16.62 7.66
CA ALA A 196 14.78 -16.75 7.16
C ALA A 196 14.55 -18.12 6.52
N THR A 197 13.38 -18.70 6.77
CA THR A 197 12.90 -19.94 6.16
C THR A 197 11.64 -19.67 5.35
N ASP A 198 11.48 -20.42 4.26
CA ASP A 198 10.31 -20.27 3.39
C ASP A 198 9.02 -20.61 4.12
N GLY A 199 7.99 -19.80 3.93
CA GLY A 199 6.69 -19.94 4.59
C GLY A 199 6.62 -19.50 6.04
N ALA A 200 7.74 -19.06 6.66
CA ALA A 200 7.74 -18.62 8.05
C ALA A 200 6.82 -17.42 8.27
N ALA A 201 6.01 -17.46 9.33
CA ALA A 201 5.21 -16.31 9.76
C ALA A 201 6.12 -15.22 10.35
N LEU A 202 5.75 -13.95 10.13
CA LEU A 202 6.47 -12.81 10.70
C LEU A 202 6.04 -12.56 12.14
N GLU A 203 6.97 -12.80 13.06
CA GLU A 203 6.79 -12.61 14.50
C GLU A 203 7.36 -11.28 14.98
N VAL A 204 6.71 -10.66 15.95
CA VAL A 204 7.22 -9.44 16.60
C VAL A 204 8.53 -9.73 17.30
N ASP A 205 9.40 -8.72 17.36
CA ASP A 205 10.69 -8.80 18.05
C ASP A 205 11.65 -9.88 17.51
N HIS A 206 11.45 -10.26 16.24
CA HIS A 206 12.32 -11.17 15.50
C HIS A 206 13.03 -10.45 14.36
N VAL A 207 14.29 -10.83 14.13
CA VAL A 207 15.12 -10.42 13.00
C VAL A 207 15.33 -11.62 12.09
N TYR A 208 14.88 -11.51 10.85
CA TYR A 208 15.03 -12.54 9.82
C TYR A 208 16.12 -12.10 8.83
N LEU A 209 17.21 -12.83 8.80
CA LEU A 209 18.31 -12.61 7.86
C LEU A 209 18.03 -13.37 6.57
N ALA A 210 18.07 -12.67 5.44
CA ALA A 210 17.93 -13.30 4.13
C ALA A 210 19.03 -14.37 3.95
N PRO A 211 18.66 -15.61 3.58
CA PRO A 211 19.66 -16.64 3.32
C PRO A 211 20.50 -16.32 2.07
N PRO A 212 21.70 -16.89 1.96
CA PRO A 212 22.51 -16.77 0.74
C PRO A 212 21.79 -17.42 -0.43
N ASP A 213 22.07 -16.93 -1.64
CA ASP A 213 21.61 -17.51 -2.90
C ASP A 213 20.09 -17.59 -3.11
N LEU A 214 19.29 -16.99 -2.23
CA LEU A 214 17.86 -16.84 -2.39
C LEU A 214 17.46 -15.39 -2.20
N HIS A 215 16.42 -14.95 -2.89
CA HIS A 215 15.76 -13.69 -2.58
C HIS A 215 14.75 -13.90 -1.47
N MET A 216 14.64 -12.90 -0.60
CA MET A 216 13.65 -12.88 0.48
C MET A 216 12.58 -11.84 0.15
N LYS A 217 11.33 -12.28 0.14
CA LYS A 217 10.13 -11.46 -0.11
C LYS A 217 9.17 -11.60 1.07
N VAL A 218 8.28 -10.62 1.22
CA VAL A 218 7.10 -10.74 2.10
C VAL A 218 5.88 -11.02 1.24
N THR A 219 5.01 -11.91 1.69
CA THR A 219 3.72 -12.18 1.03
C THR A 219 2.60 -11.32 1.63
N ALA A 220 1.46 -11.25 0.93
CA ALA A 220 0.23 -10.65 1.46
C ALA A 220 -0.25 -11.32 2.77
N GLY A 221 0.08 -12.60 2.98
CA GLY A 221 -0.22 -13.35 4.21
C GLY A 221 0.71 -13.02 5.37
N ARG A 222 1.63 -12.06 5.21
CA ARG A 222 2.68 -11.71 6.19
C ARG A 222 3.53 -12.90 6.59
N THR A 223 3.87 -13.69 5.58
CA THR A 223 4.87 -14.76 5.66
C THR A 223 6.07 -14.41 4.78
N ILE A 224 7.18 -15.09 5.06
CA ILE A 224 8.38 -15.02 4.22
C ILE A 224 8.19 -15.94 3.02
N ALA A 225 8.50 -15.42 1.84
CA ALA A 225 8.70 -16.22 0.64
C ALA A 225 10.16 -16.16 0.24
N LEU A 226 10.77 -17.32 0.01
CA LEU A 226 12.11 -17.44 -0.53
C LEU A 226 12.05 -17.93 -1.97
N ASP A 227 12.76 -17.25 -2.86
CA ASP A 227 12.82 -17.67 -4.26
C ASP A 227 14.25 -17.71 -4.78
N SER A 228 14.42 -18.48 -5.85
CA SER A 228 15.67 -18.66 -6.56
C SER A 228 15.68 -17.91 -7.90
N GLU A 229 14.86 -16.85 -8.04
CA GLU A 229 14.77 -16.07 -9.27
C GLU A 229 16.16 -15.60 -9.74
N PRO A 230 16.34 -15.36 -11.05
CA PRO A 230 17.62 -14.97 -11.59
C PRO A 230 18.15 -13.72 -10.90
N ARG A 231 19.43 -13.77 -10.53
CA ARG A 231 20.13 -12.64 -9.90
C ARG A 231 20.06 -11.41 -10.81
N ILE A 232 19.40 -10.34 -10.35
CA ILE A 232 19.39 -9.05 -11.05
C ILE A 232 20.77 -8.39 -10.94
N LEU A 233 21.25 -8.20 -9.70
CA LEU A 233 22.57 -7.62 -9.39
C LEU A 233 23.21 -8.31 -8.18
N HIS A 234 22.44 -8.55 -7.12
CA HIS A 234 22.83 -9.30 -5.92
C HIS A 234 21.76 -10.32 -5.58
N ARG A 235 22.14 -11.42 -4.93
CA ARG A 235 21.19 -12.40 -4.38
C ARG A 235 21.71 -12.83 -3.00
N PRO A 236 21.02 -12.49 -1.90
CA PRO A 236 19.73 -11.78 -1.81
C PRO A 236 19.76 -10.34 -2.37
N SER A 237 18.60 -9.78 -2.72
CA SER A 237 18.46 -8.43 -3.32
C SER A 237 17.59 -7.54 -2.45
N ALA A 238 18.09 -6.33 -2.16
CA ALA A 238 17.37 -5.31 -1.40
C ALA A 238 16.12 -4.83 -2.13
N ASP A 239 16.21 -4.60 -3.44
CA ASP A 239 15.08 -4.11 -4.25
C ASP A 239 13.92 -5.11 -4.27
N ILE A 240 14.23 -6.40 -4.28
CA ILE A 240 13.21 -7.45 -4.24
C ILE A 240 12.50 -7.48 -2.88
N LEU A 241 13.25 -7.38 -1.79
CA LEU A 241 12.66 -7.28 -0.45
C LEU A 241 11.77 -6.02 -0.37
N PHE A 242 12.30 -4.85 -0.68
CA PHE A 242 11.58 -3.58 -0.57
C PHE A 242 10.39 -3.49 -1.54
N GLY A 243 10.50 -4.04 -2.75
CA GLY A 243 9.40 -4.14 -3.70
C GLY A 243 8.25 -4.95 -3.11
N SER A 244 8.53 -6.17 -2.62
CA SER A 244 7.50 -7.01 -2.00
C SER A 244 6.88 -6.37 -0.75
N MET A 245 7.66 -5.64 0.05
CA MET A 245 7.13 -4.89 1.18
C MET A 245 6.25 -3.71 0.75
N ALA A 246 6.62 -3.00 -0.32
CA ALA A 246 5.83 -1.92 -0.87
C ALA A 246 4.50 -2.43 -1.45
N ASP A 247 4.49 -3.63 -2.03
CA ASP A 247 3.31 -4.26 -2.62
C ASP A 247 2.39 -4.90 -1.57
N HIS A 248 2.95 -5.51 -0.52
CA HIS A 248 2.18 -6.35 0.40
C HIS A 248 2.06 -5.83 1.84
N VAL A 249 2.89 -4.87 2.25
CA VAL A 249 2.92 -4.37 3.64
C VAL A 249 2.60 -2.88 3.74
N ALA A 250 2.74 -2.11 2.66
CA ALA A 250 2.38 -0.70 2.65
C ALA A 250 0.92 -0.49 3.12
N PRO A 251 0.64 0.53 3.96
CA PRO A 251 1.54 1.60 4.38
C PRO A 251 2.37 1.29 5.66
N ALA A 252 2.22 0.10 6.25
CA ALA A 252 2.90 -0.27 7.51
C ALA A 252 4.36 -0.74 7.32
N ALA A 253 4.93 -0.55 6.13
CA ALA A 253 6.30 -0.90 5.82
C ALA A 253 7.26 0.23 6.19
N VAL A 254 8.36 -0.09 6.86
CA VAL A 254 9.48 0.82 7.10
C VAL A 254 10.71 0.28 6.40
N GLY A 255 11.24 1.02 5.42
CA GLY A 255 12.49 0.68 4.74
C GLY A 255 13.67 1.45 5.34
N VAL A 256 14.75 0.74 5.66
CA VAL A 256 16.00 1.30 6.17
C VAL A 256 17.13 0.86 5.24
N LEU A 257 17.76 1.82 4.57
CA LEU A 257 18.94 1.56 3.74
C LEU A 257 20.18 2.02 4.51
N LEU A 258 21.10 1.09 4.76
CA LEU A 258 22.36 1.32 5.45
C LEU A 258 23.53 1.35 4.46
N THR A 259 24.75 1.46 4.99
CA THR A 259 26.00 1.51 4.22
C THR A 259 26.14 0.33 3.25
N GLY A 260 26.65 0.63 2.06
CA GLY A 260 26.93 -0.33 1.00
C GLY A 260 27.61 0.34 -0.20
N MET A 261 28.22 -0.46 -1.06
CA MET A 261 28.68 -0.02 -2.39
C MET A 261 27.71 -0.56 -3.45
N GLY A 262 27.25 0.29 -4.35
CA GLY A 262 26.26 -0.03 -5.39
C GLY A 262 24.99 0.75 -5.18
#